data_AF-A0ABC8TLY2-F1
#
_entry.id   AF-A0ABC8TLY2-F1
#
_cell.length_a   1.000
_cell.length_b   1.000
_cell.length_c   1.000
_cell.angle_alpha   90.00
_cell.angle_beta   90.00
_cell.angle_gamma   90.00
#
_symmetry.space_group_name_H-M   'P 1'
#
loop_
_entity.id
_entity.type
_entity.pdbx_description
1 polymer ?
#
loop_
_entity_poly.entity_id
_entity_poly.type
_entity_poly.pdbx_seq_one_letter_code
_entity_poly.pdbx_strand_id
1 'polypeptide(L)'
;MGAVFLEKEAVTALCGIRVIWVAPAMRKKRIASQLLDAARISFCKGFALKTSQLAFSDPTSSGKALASRYCGTAAFLAYKTFI
;
A
#
# COMPACT_ATOMS: atom_id res chain seq x y z
N MET A 1 -8.96 18.74 6.43
CA MET A 1 -9.58 17.86 5.43
C MET A 1 -8.84 18.05 4.12
N GLY A 2 -8.36 16.98 3.47
CA GLY A 2 -7.70 17.07 2.16
C GLY A 2 -8.46 16.18 1.18
N ALA A 3 -8.80 16.69 0.00
CA ALA A 3 -9.37 15.89 -1.06
C ALA A 3 -8.31 14.90 -1.57
N VAL A 4 -8.66 13.62 -1.67
CA VAL A 4 -7.83 12.61 -2.31
C VAL A 4 -8.30 12.49 -3.75
N PHE A 5 -7.51 13.00 -4.68
CA PHE A 5 -7.76 12.86 -6.11
C PHE A 5 -7.28 11.47 -6.55
N LEU A 6 -8.17 10.70 -7.17
CA LEU A 6 -7.79 9.49 -7.89
C LEU A 6 -7.61 9.89 -9.35
N GLU A 7 -6.38 9.91 -9.83
CA GLU A 7 -6.13 10.03 -11.26
C GLU A 7 -6.67 8.76 -11.94
N LYS A 8 -7.49 8.95 -12.98
CA LYS A 8 -8.20 7.86 -13.67
C LYS A 8 -7.32 7.10 -14.67
N GLU A 9 -6.08 7.54 -14.86
CA GLU A 9 -5.16 6.90 -15.80
C GLU A 9 -4.69 5.56 -15.22
N ALA A 10 -4.80 4.51 -16.02
CA ALA A 10 -4.38 3.17 -15.61
C ALA A 10 -2.85 3.11 -15.58
N VAL A 11 -2.30 2.98 -14.37
CA VAL A 11 -0.86 2.80 -14.16
C VAL A 11 -0.57 1.34 -13.79
N THR A 12 0.50 0.78 -14.35
CA THR A 12 0.94 -0.59 -14.04
C THR A 12 1.44 -0.70 -12.60
N ALA A 13 0.86 -1.63 -11.83
CA ALA A 13 1.41 -2.11 -10.57
C ALA A 13 1.85 -3.58 -10.74
N LEU A 14 2.86 -4.00 -9.96
CA LEU A 14 3.32 -5.40 -9.97
C LEU A 14 2.73 -6.22 -8.82
N CYS A 15 2.42 -5.58 -7.70
CA CYS A 15 1.89 -6.26 -6.52
C CYS A 15 0.68 -5.51 -5.94
N GLY A 16 -0.44 -6.22 -5.80
CA GLY A 16 -1.65 -5.73 -5.15
C GLY A 16 -1.70 -6.15 -3.68
N ILE A 17 -1.68 -5.18 -2.76
CA ILE A 17 -1.95 -5.41 -1.34
C ILE A 17 -3.45 -5.45 -1.14
N ARG A 18 -4.01 -6.67 -1.10
CA ARG A 18 -5.44 -6.91 -0.91
C ARG A 18 -5.92 -6.58 0.50
N VAL A 19 -5.14 -6.93 1.52
CA VAL A 19 -5.44 -6.62 2.92
C VAL A 19 -4.13 -6.45 3.67
N ILE A 20 -4.08 -5.44 4.53
CA ILE A 20 -3.05 -5.34 5.56
C ILE A 20 -3.70 -4.94 6.87
N TRP A 21 -3.40 -5.67 7.93
CA TRP A 21 -3.97 -5.45 9.25
C TRP A 21 -2.93 -5.64 10.33
N VAL A 22 -3.02 -4.80 11.36
CA VAL A 22 -2.24 -4.90 12.59
C VAL A 22 -3.19 -4.65 13.75
N ALA A 23 -3.13 -5.51 14.75
CA ALA A 23 -3.89 -5.39 15.99
C ALA A 23 -3.78 -3.97 16.57
N PRO A 24 -4.88 -3.32 17.01
CA PRO A 24 -4.86 -1.94 17.47
C PRO A 24 -3.76 -1.62 18.49
N ALA A 25 -3.57 -2.49 19.48
CA ALA A 25 -2.55 -2.36 20.53
C ALA A 25 -1.09 -2.43 20.02
N MET A 26 -0.89 -2.93 18.79
CA MET A 26 0.41 -3.11 18.16
C MET A 26 0.66 -2.13 17.01
N ARG A 27 -0.27 -1.20 16.75
CA ARG A 27 -0.10 -0.16 15.73
C ARG A 27 1.00 0.83 16.13
N LYS A 28 1.48 1.59 15.14
CA LYS A 28 2.58 2.56 15.27
C LYS A 28 3.94 1.98 15.70
N LYS A 29 4.06 0.66 15.83
CA LYS A 29 5.31 -0.08 16.09
C LYS A 29 6.01 -0.61 14.83
N ARG A 30 5.77 0.03 13.67
CA ARG A 30 6.35 -0.31 12.34
C ARG A 30 6.02 -1.70 11.77
N ILE A 31 5.23 -2.52 12.45
CA ILE A 31 4.84 -3.88 12.01
C ILE A 31 4.27 -3.88 10.58
N ALA A 32 3.31 -3.00 10.27
CA ALA A 32 2.74 -2.93 8.93
C ALA A 32 3.78 -2.58 7.85
N SER A 33 4.76 -1.72 8.17
CA SER A 33 5.84 -1.41 7.24
C SER A 33 6.76 -2.62 7.02
N GLN A 34 7.08 -3.36 8.08
CA GLN A 34 7.87 -4.59 7.98
C GLN A 34 7.17 -5.67 7.15
N LEU A 35 5.85 -5.82 7.30
CA LEU A 35 5.05 -6.71 6.46
C LEU A 35 5.11 -6.31 4.97
N LEU A 36 5.06 -5.00 4.68
CA LEU A 36 5.19 -4.49 3.31
C LEU A 36 6.61 -4.68 2.76
N ASP A 37 7.65 -4.48 3.57
CA ASP A 37 9.04 -4.73 3.18
C ASP A 37 9.25 -6.21 2.84
N ALA A 38 8.75 -7.11 3.69
CA ALA A 38 8.78 -8.54 3.45
C ALA A 38 8.06 -8.91 2.14
N ALA A 39 6.85 -8.37 1.92
CA ALA A 39 6.11 -8.59 0.68
C ALA A 39 6.89 -8.11 -0.56
N ARG A 40 7.52 -6.93 -0.51
CA ARG A 40 8.31 -6.42 -1.65
C ARG A 40 9.50 -7.30 -2.00
N ILE A 41 10.14 -7.89 -1.00
CA ILE A 41 11.33 -8.73 -1.19
C ILE A 41 10.95 -10.15 -1.63
N SER A 42 9.80 -10.67 -1.17
CA SER A 42 9.41 -12.07 -1.42
C SER A 42 8.48 -12.27 -2.62
N PHE A 43 7.73 -11.24 -3.05
CA PHE A 43 6.68 -11.41 -4.05
C PHE A 43 7.21 -11.73 -5.46
N CYS A 44 8.27 -11.03 -5.91
CA CYS A 44 8.90 -11.29 -7.20
C CYS A 44 10.30 -11.87 -7.00
N LYS A 45 10.53 -13.10 -7.46
CA LYS A 45 11.86 -13.73 -7.38
C LYS A 45 12.88 -12.92 -8.18
N GLY A 46 14.03 -12.64 -7.57
CA GLY A 46 15.17 -12.02 -8.25
C GLY A 46 15.29 -10.51 -8.08
N PHE A 47 14.29 -9.81 -7.52
CA PHE A 47 14.43 -8.39 -7.16
C PHE A 47 13.39 -7.95 -6.13
N ALA A 48 13.76 -6.93 -5.35
CA ALA A 48 12.82 -6.28 -4.44
C ALA A 48 11.98 -5.23 -5.19
N LEU A 49 10.65 -5.28 -5.01
CA LEU A 49 9.74 -4.29 -5.58
C LEU A 49 10.01 -2.89 -5.01
N LYS A 50 9.75 -1.86 -5.82
CA LYS A 50 9.69 -0.46 -5.35
C LYS A 50 8.31 -0.16 -4.76
N THR A 51 8.22 0.87 -3.91
CA THR A 51 6.94 1.33 -3.35
C THR A 51 5.95 1.81 -4.42
N SER A 52 6.46 2.34 -5.54
CA SER A 52 5.66 2.73 -6.70
C SER A 52 5.10 1.55 -7.51
N GLN A 53 5.53 0.31 -7.22
CA GLN A 53 5.04 -0.90 -7.87
C GLN A 53 3.99 -1.64 -7.03
N LEU A 54 3.65 -1.09 -5.86
CA LEU A 54 2.62 -1.59 -4.95
C LEU A 54 1.34 -0.80 -5.15
N ALA A 55 0.22 -1.51 -5.29
CA ALA A 55 -1.11 -0.92 -5.28
C ALA A 55 -1.94 -1.46 -4.11
N PHE A 56 -2.75 -0.60 -3.48
CA PHE A 56 -3.58 -0.97 -2.32
C PHE A 56 -5.05 -1.07 -2.72
N SER A 57 -5.74 -2.15 -2.36
CA SER A 57 -7.18 -2.27 -2.64
C SER A 57 -7.99 -1.43 -1.67
N ASP A 58 -8.88 -0.58 -2.21
CA ASP A 58 -9.91 0.17 -1.46
C ASP A 58 -9.47 0.62 -0.04
N PRO A 59 -8.38 1.41 0.08
CA PRO A 59 -7.74 1.66 1.37
C PRO A 59 -8.66 2.45 2.31
N THR A 60 -8.83 1.91 3.52
CA THR A 60 -9.48 2.62 4.65
C THR A 60 -8.72 3.88 5.03
N SER A 61 -9.29 4.75 5.89
CA SER A 61 -8.57 5.94 6.40
C SER A 61 -7.21 5.59 7.03
N SER A 62 -7.16 4.53 7.84
CA SER A 62 -5.89 4.00 8.38
C SER A 62 -4.98 3.42 7.29
N GLY A 63 -5.54 2.77 6.27
CA GLY A 63 -4.81 2.25 5.12
C GLY A 63 -4.16 3.37 4.30
N LYS A 64 -4.88 4.47 4.03
CA LYS A 64 -4.34 5.66 3.33
C LYS A 64 -3.20 6.30 4.10
N ALA A 65 -3.34 6.44 5.42
CA ALA A 65 -2.29 7.00 6.27
C ALA A 65 -1.03 6.11 6.29
N LEU A 66 -1.22 4.78 6.34
CA LEU A 66 -0.13 3.82 6.22
C LEU A 66 0.55 3.89 4.85
N ALA A 67 -0.23 3.80 3.77
CA ALA A 67 0.29 3.81 2.39
C ALA A 67 1.04 5.10 2.09
N SER A 68 0.50 6.26 2.48
CA SER A 68 1.16 7.55 2.25
C SER A 68 2.50 7.63 2.97
N ARG A 69 2.54 7.21 4.24
CA ARG A 69 3.78 7.20 5.03
C ARG A 69 4.79 6.17 4.50
N TYR A 70 4.32 5.03 4.02
CA TYR A 70 5.18 3.96 3.53
C TYR A 70 5.77 4.29 2.15
N CYS A 71 4.96 4.84 1.24
CA CYS A 71 5.39 5.24 -0.09
C CYS A 71 6.14 6.58 -0.10
N GLY A 72 6.08 7.36 0.99
CA GLY A 72 6.72 8.67 1.09
C GLY A 72 5.99 9.79 0.33
N THR A 73 4.76 9.53 -0.12
CA THR A 73 3.94 10.46 -0.90
C THR A 73 2.45 10.20 -0.64
N ALA A 74 1.62 11.24 -0.72
CA ALA A 74 0.17 11.09 -0.67
C ALA A 74 -0.42 10.50 -1.96
N ALA A 75 0.33 10.53 -3.07
CA ALA A 75 -0.03 9.96 -4.36
C ALA A 75 0.53 8.53 -4.50
N PHE A 76 -0.18 7.55 -3.94
CA PHE A 76 0.16 6.13 -4.04
C PHE A 76 -0.86 5.38 -4.91
N LEU A 77 -0.47 4.24 -5.49
CA LEU A 77 -1.35 3.47 -6.36
C LEU A 77 -2.45 2.76 -5.54
N ALA A 78 -3.67 2.81 -6.06
CA ALA A 78 -4.81 2.10 -5.50
C ALA A 78 -5.58 1.41 -6.61
N TYR A 79 -6.25 0.30 -6.29
CA TYR A 79 -7.15 -0.38 -7.21
C TYR A 79 -8.48 -0.68 -6.52
N LYS A 80 -9.55 -0.76 -7.32
CA LYS A 80 -10.86 -1.19 -6.83
C LYS A 80 -10.98 -2.69 -6.92
N THR A 81 -11.50 -3.31 -5.87
CA THR A 81 -11.93 -4.70 -5.92
C THR A 81 -13.43 -4.71 -6.16
N PHE A 82 -13.88 -5.35 -7.24
CA PHE A 82 -15.28 -5.71 -7.39
C PHE A 82 -15.46 -7.04 -6.63
N ILE A 83 -16.16 -7.00 -5.50
CA ILE A 83 -16.71 -8.21 -4.87
C ILE A 83 -18.03 -8.51 -5.54
#